data_AF-A0A7X3FKY6-F1
#
_entry.id   AF-A0A7X3FKY6-F1
#
_cell.length_a   1.000
_cell.length_b   1.000
_cell.length_c   1.000
_cell.angle_alpha   90.00
_cell.angle_beta   90.00
_cell.angle_gamma   90.00
#
_symmetry.space_group_name_H-M   'P 1'
#
loop_
_entity.id
_entity.type
_entity.pdbx_description
1 polymer ?
#
loop_
_entity_poly.entity_id
_entity_poly.type
_entity_poly.pdbx_seq_one_letter_code
_entity_poly.pdbx_strand_id
1 'polypeptide(L)'
;MNLALDMFASKWHLITLGLILLAFISLYIGGYDQRTILRSGGGAALLLYIITTIPIAVISYEIHDQERKTIAQMDLHYYERANDANRKGRPFEENNKLAAGTFAFWDDTSADIVIYAGNYSDSYTFRGKLLVTTLNKEGRKIHEKTYDNVVLNPNDKKKIDKVSSSQELDSYTYTFTPEP
;
A
#
# COMPACT_ATOMS: atom_id res chain seq x y z
N MET A 1 -3.87 10.00 -5.02
CA MET A 1 -4.22 9.97 -3.59
C MET A 1 -3.66 11.20 -2.89
N ASN A 2 -4.41 11.79 -1.95
CA ASN A 2 -4.01 13.00 -1.22
C ASN A 2 -3.52 12.58 0.17
N LEU A 3 -2.21 12.68 0.40
CA LEU A 3 -1.53 12.27 1.64
C LEU A 3 -2.23 12.82 2.90
N ALA A 4 -2.69 14.08 2.86
CA ALA A 4 -3.38 14.67 4.00
C ALA A 4 -4.68 13.92 4.31
N LEU A 5 -5.47 13.61 3.28
CA LEU A 5 -6.74 12.93 3.42
C LEU A 5 -6.55 11.48 3.90
N ASP A 6 -5.52 10.80 3.40
CA ASP A 6 -5.16 9.43 3.82
C ASP A 6 -4.66 9.39 5.27
N MET A 7 -3.94 10.43 5.73
CA MET A 7 -3.52 10.57 7.12
C MET A 7 -4.70 10.76 8.07
N PHE A 8 -5.64 11.65 7.73
CA PHE A 8 -6.85 11.89 8.55
C PHE A 8 -7.82 10.71 8.56
N ALA A 9 -7.92 9.98 7.44
CA ALA A 9 -8.74 8.78 7.33
C ALA A 9 -8.01 7.50 7.79
N SER A 10 -6.78 7.61 8.29
CA SER A 10 -6.02 6.46 8.76
C SER A 10 -6.75 5.78 9.92
N LYS A 11 -6.68 4.44 9.97
CA LYS A 11 -7.31 3.64 11.03
C LYS A 11 -6.90 4.13 12.44
N TRP A 12 -5.65 4.56 12.58
CA TRP A 12 -5.09 5.06 13.84
C TRP A 12 -5.65 6.41 14.26
N HIS A 13 -5.89 7.33 13.32
CA HIS A 13 -6.59 8.60 13.61
C HIS A 13 -8.02 8.34 14.06
N LEU A 14 -8.73 7.44 13.39
CA LEU A 14 -10.10 7.07 13.76
C LEU A 14 -10.19 6.41 15.14
N ILE A 15 -9.26 5.51 15.48
CA ILE A 15 -9.17 4.91 16.82
C ILE A 15 -8.92 5.99 17.88
N THR A 16 -7.97 6.90 17.63
CA THR A 16 -7.65 7.99 18.55
C THR A 16 -8.85 8.89 18.80
N LEU A 17 -9.58 9.28 17.74
CA LEU A 17 -10.82 10.05 17.85
C LEU A 17 -11.90 9.29 18.62
N GLY A 18 -12.05 7.99 18.39
CA GLY A 18 -12.95 7.13 19.14
C GLY A 18 -12.63 7.08 20.63
N LEU A 19 -11.35 6.94 20.99
CA LEU A 19 -10.90 6.96 22.39
C LEU A 19 -11.14 8.31 23.07
N ILE A 20 -10.88 9.42 22.36
CA ILE A 20 -11.21 10.77 22.85
C ILE A 20 -12.71 10.86 23.13
N LEU A 21 -13.56 10.40 22.20
CA LEU A 21 -15.00 10.46 22.34
C LEU A 21 -15.51 9.60 23.52
N LEU A 22 -14.95 8.40 23.72
CA LEU A 22 -15.22 7.56 24.88
C LEU A 22 -14.80 8.22 26.20
N ALA A 23 -13.65 8.91 26.22
CA ALA A 23 -13.19 9.64 27.40
C ALA A 23 -14.14 10.78 27.76
N PHE A 24 -14.62 11.54 26.75
CA PHE A 24 -15.63 12.59 26.96
C PHE A 24 -16.95 12.03 27.50
N ILE A 25 -17.45 10.92 26.95
CA ILE A 25 -18.67 10.26 27.45
C ILE A 25 -18.48 9.79 28.89
N SER A 26 -17.32 9.21 29.22
CA SER A 26 -17.01 8.72 30.57
C SER A 26 -17.00 9.85 31.60
N LEU A 27 -16.42 11.01 31.26
CA LEU A 27 -16.43 12.20 32.11
C LEU A 27 -17.83 12.76 32.31
N TYR A 28 -18.66 12.74 31.26
CA TYR A 28 -20.05 13.18 31.32
C TYR A 28 -20.90 12.29 32.22
N ILE A 29 -20.82 10.96 32.07
CA ILE A 29 -21.55 9.99 32.92
C ILE A 29 -21.02 10.05 34.36
N GLY A 30 -19.73 10.32 34.56
CA GLY A 30 -19.11 10.48 35.87
C GLY A 30 -19.55 11.72 36.65
N GLY A 31 -20.41 12.57 36.08
CA GLY A 31 -20.98 13.74 36.78
C GLY A 31 -20.01 14.91 36.92
N TYR A 32 -18.95 14.97 36.11
CA TYR A 32 -18.03 16.10 36.10
C TYR A 32 -18.73 17.36 35.55
N ASP A 33 -18.40 18.52 36.12
CA ASP A 33 -18.90 19.81 35.66
C ASP A 33 -18.50 20.07 34.20
N GLN A 34 -19.45 20.54 33.38
CA GLN A 34 -19.26 20.77 31.94
C GLN A 34 -18.08 21.70 31.65
N ARG A 35 -17.84 22.69 32.52
CA ARG A 35 -16.73 23.63 32.37
C ARG A 35 -15.38 22.95 32.60
N THR A 36 -15.33 21.99 33.50
CA THR A 36 -14.15 21.15 33.75
C THR A 36 -13.91 20.22 32.58
N ILE A 37 -14.95 19.53 32.10
CA ILE A 37 -14.88 18.65 30.92
C ILE A 37 -14.34 19.40 29.69
N LEU A 38 -14.84 20.60 29.39
CA LEU A 38 -14.36 21.38 28.25
C LEU A 38 -12.93 21.90 28.45
N ARG A 39 -12.60 22.43 29.63
CA ARG A 39 -11.34 23.14 29.86
C ARG A 39 -10.16 22.20 30.07
N SER A 40 -10.33 21.12 30.84
CA SER A 40 -9.27 20.13 31.08
C SER A 40 -9.34 18.98 30.08
N GLY A 41 -10.54 18.47 29.77
CA GLY A 41 -10.73 17.40 28.79
C GLY A 41 -10.42 17.85 27.36
N GLY A 42 -10.85 19.05 26.96
CA GLY A 42 -10.49 19.63 25.66
C GLY A 42 -8.99 19.88 25.51
N GLY A 43 -8.35 20.42 26.55
CA GLY A 43 -6.90 20.62 26.57
C GLY A 43 -6.12 19.31 26.48
N ALA A 44 -6.51 18.29 27.24
CA ALA A 44 -5.90 16.96 27.20
C ALA A 44 -6.12 16.26 25.85
N ALA A 45 -7.31 16.36 25.27
CA ALA A 45 -7.62 15.80 23.95
C ALA A 45 -6.78 16.45 22.85
N LEU A 46 -6.63 17.78 22.87
CA LEU A 46 -5.80 18.51 21.90
C LEU A 46 -4.32 18.09 22.02
N LEU A 47 -3.82 17.99 23.25
CA LEU A 47 -2.44 17.59 23.50
C LEU A 47 -2.17 16.14 23.07
N LEU A 48 -3.09 15.22 23.38
CA LEU A 48 -3.04 13.83 22.93
C LEU A 48 -3.14 13.73 21.40
N TYR A 49 -3.98 14.53 20.78
CA TYR A 49 -4.12 14.58 19.32
C TYR A 49 -2.83 15.02 18.62
N ILE A 50 -2.14 16.05 19.14
CA ILE A 50 -0.86 16.50 18.58
C ILE A 50 0.22 15.41 18.73
N ILE A 51 0.32 14.81 19.92
CA ILE A 51 1.34 13.78 20.21
C ILE A 51 1.12 12.55 19.33
N THR A 52 -0.12 12.13 19.10
CA THR A 52 -0.45 10.97 18.27
C THR A 52 -0.33 11.26 16.77
N THR A 53 -0.57 12.50 16.35
CA THR A 53 -0.49 12.87 14.92
C THR A 53 0.92 12.75 14.36
N ILE A 54 1.96 13.08 15.15
CA ILE A 54 3.35 13.05 14.67
C ILE A 54 3.79 11.63 14.25
N PRO A 55 3.69 10.58 15.10
CA PRO A 55 4.00 9.22 14.69
C PRO A 55 3.14 8.72 13.52
N ILE A 56 1.84 9.04 13.51
CA ILE A 56 0.94 8.64 12.43
C ILE A 56 1.38 9.27 11.09
N ALA A 57 1.80 10.53 11.12
CA ALA A 57 2.31 11.23 9.94
C ALA A 57 3.57 10.55 9.39
N VAL A 58 4.52 10.20 10.25
CA VAL A 58 5.76 9.53 9.86
C VAL A 58 5.46 8.17 9.21
N ILE A 59 4.64 7.34 9.85
CA ILE A 59 4.27 6.01 9.34
C ILE A 59 3.50 6.13 8.01
N SER A 60 2.56 7.08 7.92
CA SER A 60 1.76 7.28 6.71
C SER A 60 2.60 7.78 5.53
N TYR A 61 3.56 8.67 5.80
CA TYR A 61 4.49 9.16 4.78
C TYR A 61 5.33 8.02 4.22
N GLU A 62 5.87 7.16 5.09
CA GLU A 62 6.67 6.01 4.67
C GLU A 62 5.85 5.06 3.79
N ILE A 63 4.64 4.69 4.21
CA ILE A 63 3.75 3.82 3.41
C ILE A 63 3.46 4.45 2.05
N HIS A 64 3.19 5.76 2.00
CA HIS A 64 2.88 6.45 0.76
C HIS A 64 4.09 6.57 -0.18
N ASP A 65 5.30 6.79 0.36
CA ASP A 65 6.54 6.78 -0.42
C ASP A 65 6.81 5.38 -0.99
N GLN A 66 6.60 4.33 -0.19
CA GLN A 66 6.74 2.94 -0.63
C GLN A 66 5.80 2.61 -1.79
N GLU A 67 4.52 2.96 -1.64
CA GLU A 67 3.51 2.81 -2.69
C GLU A 67 3.91 3.56 -3.96
N ARG A 68 4.25 4.85 -3.85
CA ARG A 68 4.60 5.69 -5.00
C ARG A 68 5.77 5.13 -5.79
N LYS A 69 6.85 4.73 -5.11
CA LYS A 69 8.05 4.19 -5.77
C LYS A 69 7.77 2.86 -6.44
N THR A 70 7.06 1.96 -5.77
CA THR A 70 6.72 0.64 -6.32
C THR A 70 5.80 0.77 -7.54
N ILE A 71 4.78 1.63 -7.46
CA ILE A 71 3.88 1.91 -8.59
C ILE A 71 4.64 2.58 -9.74
N ALA A 72 5.50 3.56 -9.47
CA ALA A 72 6.27 4.23 -10.52
C ALA A 72 7.18 3.26 -11.29
N GLN A 73 7.81 2.30 -10.58
CA GLN A 73 8.61 1.26 -11.22
C GLN A 73 7.73 0.31 -12.05
N MET A 74 6.58 -0.10 -11.51
CA MET A 74 5.61 -0.94 -12.23
C MET A 74 5.10 -0.26 -13.51
N ASP A 75 4.77 1.03 -13.42
CA ASP A 75 4.33 1.88 -14.54
C ASP A 75 5.42 1.94 -15.61
N LEU A 76 6.67 2.19 -15.21
CA LEU A 76 7.80 2.26 -16.14
C LEU A 76 7.94 0.95 -16.93
N HIS A 77 8.02 -0.18 -16.23
CA HIS A 77 8.14 -1.50 -16.88
C HIS A 77 6.94 -1.83 -17.78
N TYR A 78 5.74 -1.42 -17.38
CA TYR A 78 4.56 -1.57 -18.22
C TYR A 78 4.69 -0.78 -19.53
N TYR A 79 4.98 0.52 -19.44
CA TYR A 79 5.08 1.39 -20.62
C TYR A 79 6.25 1.00 -21.52
N GLU A 80 7.35 0.49 -20.97
CA GLU A 80 8.46 -0.09 -21.75
C GLU A 80 8.00 -1.28 -22.59
N ARG A 81 7.27 -2.25 -22.00
CA ARG A 81 6.70 -3.39 -22.73
C ARG A 81 5.70 -2.96 -23.80
N ALA A 82 4.81 -2.02 -23.46
CA ALA A 82 3.81 -1.51 -24.39
C ALA A 82 4.45 -0.78 -25.59
N ASN A 83 5.46 0.06 -25.34
CA ASN A 83 6.20 0.76 -26.38
C ASN A 83 7.01 -0.19 -27.26
N ASP A 84 7.63 -1.23 -26.68
CA ASP A 84 8.35 -2.25 -27.44
C ASP A 84 7.41 -3.06 -28.35
N ALA A 85 6.24 -3.47 -27.84
CA ALA A 85 5.24 -4.16 -28.63
C ALA A 85 4.75 -3.31 -29.82
N ASN A 86 4.48 -2.02 -29.58
CA ASN A 86 4.09 -1.07 -30.61
C ASN A 86 5.18 -0.89 -31.67
N ARG A 87 6.45 -0.72 -31.25
CA ARG A 87 7.61 -0.65 -32.17
C ARG A 87 7.78 -1.90 -33.03
N LYS A 88 7.43 -3.08 -32.49
CA LYS A 88 7.47 -4.37 -33.20
C LYS A 88 6.20 -4.67 -34.01
N GLY A 89 5.23 -3.75 -34.05
CA GLY A 89 3.96 -3.94 -34.76
C GLY A 89 3.10 -5.07 -34.20
N ARG A 90 3.28 -5.45 -32.93
CA ARG A 90 2.52 -6.52 -32.29
C ARG A 90 1.30 -5.96 -31.56
N PRO A 91 0.13 -6.61 -31.67
CA PRO A 91 -1.04 -6.20 -30.90
C PRO A 91 -0.76 -6.36 -29.40
N PHE A 92 -1.14 -5.34 -28.62
CA PHE A 92 -0.96 -5.34 -27.18
C PHE A 92 -2.25 -5.85 -26.51
N GLU A 93 -2.38 -7.17 -26.44
CA GLU A 93 -3.56 -7.86 -25.91
C GLU A 93 -3.89 -7.49 -24.46
N GLU A 94 -5.14 -7.70 -24.04
CA GLU A 94 -5.61 -7.38 -22.68
C GLU A 94 -4.78 -8.03 -21.57
N ASN A 95 -4.33 -9.28 -21.76
CA ASN A 95 -3.46 -9.95 -20.79
C ASN A 95 -2.09 -9.27 -20.67
N ASN A 96 -1.59 -8.61 -21.73
CA ASN A 96 -0.35 -7.85 -21.69
C ASN A 96 -0.51 -6.51 -20.95
N LYS A 97 -1.76 -6.03 -20.79
CA LYS A 97 -2.13 -4.85 -19.99
C LYS A 97 -2.09 -5.08 -18.48
N LEU A 98 -1.73 -6.28 -18.03
CA LEU A 98 -1.46 -6.55 -16.63
C LEU A 98 0.04 -6.36 -16.35
N ALA A 99 0.36 -5.85 -15.16
CA ALA A 99 1.74 -5.78 -14.68
C ALA A 99 1.78 -6.05 -13.17
N ALA A 100 2.88 -6.62 -12.71
CA ALA A 100 3.25 -6.60 -11.31
C ALA A 100 4.58 -5.85 -11.16
N GLY A 101 4.77 -5.23 -10.00
CA GLY A 101 6.00 -4.53 -9.65
C GLY A 101 6.37 -4.82 -8.21
N THR A 102 7.67 -4.94 -7.95
CA THR A 102 8.21 -5.16 -6.61
C THR A 102 9.32 -4.18 -6.31
N PHE A 103 9.32 -3.58 -5.13
CA PHE A 103 10.41 -2.72 -4.66
C PHE A 103 10.80 -3.11 -3.24
N ALA A 104 12.10 -3.09 -2.93
CA ALA A 104 12.61 -3.38 -1.60
C ALA A 104 12.99 -2.09 -0.87
N PHE A 105 12.47 -1.92 0.35
CA PHE A 105 12.76 -0.78 1.22
C PHE A 105 13.57 -1.26 2.41
N TRP A 106 14.84 -0.88 2.46
CA TRP A 106 15.79 -1.32 3.48
C TRP A 106 15.68 -0.49 4.76
N ASP A 107 15.63 -1.21 5.88
CA ASP A 107 16.00 -0.73 7.20
C ASP A 107 17.44 -1.20 7.56
N ASP A 108 17.89 -0.97 8.79
CA ASP A 108 19.25 -1.29 9.25
C ASP A 108 19.61 -2.79 9.17
N THR A 109 18.62 -3.69 9.16
CA THR A 109 18.81 -5.14 9.32
C THR A 109 18.03 -6.00 8.33
N SER A 110 17.00 -5.45 7.69
CA SER A 110 16.06 -6.14 6.83
C SER A 110 15.49 -5.21 5.76
N ALA A 111 14.89 -5.79 4.72
CA ALA A 111 14.19 -5.10 3.68
C ALA A 111 12.73 -5.54 3.65
N ASP A 112 11.85 -4.57 3.54
CA ASP A 112 10.46 -4.81 3.20
C ASP A 112 10.29 -4.79 1.68
N ILE A 113 10.03 -5.97 1.11
CA ILE A 113 9.69 -6.15 -0.29
C ILE A 113 8.19 -5.96 -0.45
N VAL A 114 7.82 -4.88 -1.13
CA VAL A 114 6.43 -4.51 -1.38
C VAL A 114 6.04 -4.96 -2.78
N ILE A 115 4.92 -5.67 -2.90
CA ILE A 115 4.44 -6.25 -4.17
C ILE A 115 3.13 -5.57 -4.56
N TYR A 116 3.09 -4.99 -5.75
CA TYR A 116 1.89 -4.41 -6.35
C TYR A 116 1.54 -5.13 -7.65
N ALA A 117 0.25 -5.13 -7.99
CA ALA A 117 -0.25 -5.49 -9.30
C ALA A 117 -1.14 -4.39 -9.85
N GLY A 118 -1.09 -4.19 -11.16
CA GLY A 118 -1.84 -3.18 -11.88
C GLY A 118 -2.50 -3.74 -13.11
N ASN A 119 -3.68 -3.21 -13.42
CA ASN A 119 -4.42 -3.47 -14.64
C ASN A 119 -4.56 -2.16 -15.41
N TYR A 120 -3.89 -2.07 -16.56
CA TYR A 120 -3.86 -0.91 -17.45
C TYR A 120 -4.90 -1.02 -18.58
N SER A 121 -5.85 -1.95 -18.47
CA SER A 121 -7.00 -1.98 -19.35
C SER A 121 -8.02 -0.92 -18.94
N ASP A 122 -8.66 -0.31 -19.94
CA ASP A 122 -9.77 0.63 -19.76
C ASP A 122 -11.12 -0.06 -19.53
N SER A 123 -11.24 -1.34 -19.85
CA SER A 123 -12.53 -2.04 -19.86
C SER A 123 -12.50 -3.46 -19.30
N TYR A 124 -11.35 -4.12 -19.28
CA TYR A 124 -11.23 -5.50 -18.81
C TYR A 124 -10.98 -5.56 -17.31
N THR A 125 -11.78 -6.34 -16.58
CA THR A 125 -11.49 -6.73 -15.19
C THR A 125 -10.76 -8.07 -15.19
N PHE A 126 -9.57 -8.11 -14.61
CA PHE A 126 -8.86 -9.37 -14.41
C PHE A 126 -9.35 -10.09 -13.15
N ARG A 127 -9.52 -11.41 -13.27
CA ARG A 127 -9.77 -12.36 -12.17
C ARG A 127 -8.92 -13.59 -12.39
N GLY A 128 -8.15 -13.99 -11.39
CA GLY A 128 -7.22 -15.09 -11.55
C GLY A 128 -6.18 -15.19 -10.45
N LYS A 129 -5.02 -15.72 -10.83
CA LYS A 129 -3.87 -15.90 -9.97
C LYS A 129 -2.71 -15.03 -10.42
N LEU A 130 -1.89 -14.62 -9.47
CA LEU A 130 -0.62 -13.95 -9.72
C LEU A 130 0.49 -14.74 -9.05
N LEU A 131 1.41 -15.30 -9.83
CA LEU A 131 2.68 -15.82 -9.31
C LEU A 131 3.70 -14.68 -9.32
N VAL A 132 4.36 -14.43 -8.19
CA VAL A 132 5.51 -13.52 -8.11
C VAL A 132 6.69 -14.28 -7.53
N THR A 133 7.83 -14.17 -8.20
CA THR A 133 9.11 -14.69 -7.73
C THR A 133 10.12 -13.55 -7.68
N THR A 134 10.75 -13.31 -6.54
CA THR A 134 11.81 -12.33 -6.37
C THR A 134 13.16 -13.01 -6.18
N LEU A 135 14.19 -12.43 -6.76
CA LEU A 135 15.53 -13.02 -6.88
C LEU A 135 16.58 -12.06 -6.32
N ASN A 136 17.62 -12.62 -5.72
CA ASN A 136 18.81 -11.89 -5.32
C ASN A 136 19.84 -11.82 -6.47
N LYS A 137 20.96 -11.13 -6.24
CA LYS A 137 22.05 -10.97 -7.24
C LYS A 137 22.66 -12.28 -7.72
N GLU A 138 22.63 -13.34 -6.91
CA GLU A 138 23.09 -14.67 -7.31
C GLU A 138 22.01 -15.50 -8.03
N GLY A 139 20.84 -14.92 -8.30
CA GLY A 139 19.70 -15.59 -8.93
C GLY A 139 18.97 -16.56 -8.00
N ARG A 140 19.21 -16.50 -6.68
CA ARG A 140 18.49 -17.32 -5.69
C ARG A 140 17.15 -16.68 -5.36
N LYS A 141 16.13 -17.54 -5.19
CA LYS A 141 14.78 -17.11 -4.81
C LYS A 141 14.80 -16.56 -3.39
N ILE A 142 14.41 -15.30 -3.25
CA ILE A 142 14.13 -14.65 -1.96
C ILE A 142 12.70 -14.98 -1.54
N HIS A 143 11.76 -14.85 -2.47
CA HIS A 143 10.33 -15.12 -2.26
C HIS A 143 9.74 -15.71 -3.53
N GLU A 144 8.82 -16.67 -3.37
CA GLU A 144 8.02 -17.22 -4.46
C GLU A 144 6.64 -17.56 -3.90
N LYS A 145 5.61 -16.91 -4.45
CA LYS A 145 4.24 -17.11 -3.98
C LYS A 145 3.23 -16.91 -5.09
N THR A 146 2.27 -17.82 -5.14
CA THR A 146 1.04 -17.67 -5.92
C THR A 146 -0.03 -17.03 -5.05
N TYR A 147 -0.56 -15.91 -5.50
CA TYR A 147 -1.71 -15.24 -4.92
C TYR A 147 -2.95 -15.68 -5.69
N ASP A 148 -3.83 -16.42 -5.01
CA ASP A 148 -5.13 -16.83 -5.56
C ASP A 148 -6.18 -15.71 -5.43
N ASN A 149 -7.21 -15.74 -6.28
CA ASN A 149 -8.35 -14.81 -6.28
C ASN A 149 -7.96 -13.33 -6.42
N VAL A 150 -6.94 -13.05 -7.22
CA VAL A 150 -6.54 -11.68 -7.56
C VAL A 150 -7.59 -11.08 -8.48
N VAL A 151 -8.20 -9.99 -8.04
CA VAL A 151 -9.16 -9.21 -8.82
C VAL A 151 -8.59 -7.81 -9.01
N LEU A 152 -8.46 -7.38 -10.27
CA LEU A 152 -8.00 -6.04 -10.66
C LEU A 152 -9.00 -5.43 -11.63
N ASN A 153 -9.68 -4.37 -11.18
CA ASN A 153 -10.61 -3.62 -12.03
C ASN A 153 -9.85 -2.82 -13.12
N PRO A 154 -10.54 -2.30 -14.14
CA PRO A 154 -9.94 -1.40 -15.10
C PRO A 154 -9.22 -0.24 -14.39
N ASN A 155 -8.00 0.05 -14.82
CA ASN A 155 -7.13 1.08 -14.25
C ASN A 155 -6.76 0.91 -12.76
N ASP A 156 -7.00 -0.27 -12.17
CA ASP A 156 -6.71 -0.53 -10.77
C ASP A 156 -5.21 -0.80 -10.54
N LYS A 157 -4.69 -0.31 -9.42
CA LYS A 157 -3.32 -0.56 -8.94
C LYS A 157 -3.40 -0.87 -7.46
N LYS A 158 -3.06 -2.10 -7.10
CA LYS A 158 -3.34 -2.62 -5.76
C LYS A 158 -2.12 -3.30 -5.15
N LYS A 159 -1.91 -3.06 -3.86
CA LYS A 159 -0.95 -3.80 -3.05
C LYS A 159 -1.41 -5.25 -2.90
N ILE A 160 -0.54 -6.18 -3.25
CA ILE A 160 -0.81 -7.62 -3.18
C ILE A 160 -0.25 -8.20 -1.88
N ASP A 161 1.02 -7.91 -1.58
CA ASP A 161 1.67 -8.41 -0.37
C ASP A 161 2.80 -7.48 0.07
N LYS A 162 3.30 -7.73 1.28
CA LYS A 162 4.52 -7.15 1.85
C LYS A 162 5.28 -8.27 2.54
N VAL A 163 6.52 -8.50 2.11
CA VAL A 163 7.36 -9.60 2.61
C VAL A 163 8.66 -9.02 3.15
N SER A 164 8.99 -9.31 4.39
CA SER A 164 10.28 -8.91 4.97
C SER A 164 11.35 -9.95 4.66
N SER A 165 12.55 -9.48 4.30
CA SER A 165 13.69 -10.33 3.93
C SER A 165 15.00 -9.67 4.36
N SER A 166 15.99 -10.45 4.77
CA SER A 166 17.36 -9.94 5.00
C SER A 166 18.25 -9.96 3.74
N GLN A 167 17.71 -10.43 2.61
CA GLN A 167 18.43 -10.55 1.34
C GLN A 167 18.10 -9.40 0.38
N GLU A 168 19.11 -8.93 -0.36
CA GLU A 168 18.96 -7.87 -1.36
C GLU A 168 18.19 -8.33 -2.60
N LEU A 169 17.10 -7.61 -2.89
CA LEU A 169 16.34 -7.76 -4.12
C LEU A 169 17.14 -7.23 -5.30
N ASP A 170 17.35 -8.07 -6.30
CA ASP A 170 17.98 -7.69 -7.57
C ASP A 170 16.94 -7.62 -8.69
N SER A 171 16.15 -8.69 -8.83
CA SER A 171 15.17 -8.82 -9.92
C SER A 171 13.94 -9.59 -9.47
N TYR A 172 12.91 -9.59 -10.32
CA TYR A 172 11.67 -10.30 -10.08
C TYR A 172 11.06 -10.78 -11.39
N THR A 173 10.25 -11.82 -11.30
CA THR A 173 9.40 -12.32 -12.38
C THR A 173 7.98 -12.46 -11.88
N TYR A 174 7.03 -12.40 -12.82
CA TYR A 174 5.63 -12.57 -12.50
C TYR A 174 4.85 -13.22 -13.65
N THR A 175 3.78 -13.91 -13.29
CA THR A 175 2.85 -14.53 -14.24
C THR A 175 1.42 -14.36 -13.75
N PHE A 176 0.57 -13.77 -14.58
CA PHE A 176 -0.88 -13.75 -14.38
C PHE A 176 -1.50 -14.97 -15.06
N THR A 177 -2.37 -15.69 -14.33
CA THR A 177 -3.14 -16.82 -14.86
C THR A 177 -4.62 -16.53 -14.66
N PRO A 178 -5.42 -16.30 -15.72
CA PRO A 178 -6.86 -16.08 -15.58
C PRO A 178 -7.55 -17.28 -14.91
N GLU A 179 -8.64 -17.00 -14.20
CA GLU A 179 -9.59 -18.06 -13.82
C GLU A 179 -10.18 -18.73 -15.08
N PRO A 180 -10.41 -20.06 -15.04
CA PRO A 180 -10.99 -20.82 -16.15
C PRO A 180 -12.46 -20.45 -16.43
#